data_AF-A0A3P8EFT6-F1
#
_entry.id   AF-A0A3P8EFT6-F1
#
_cell.length_a   1.000
_cell.length_b   1.000
_cell.length_c   1.000
_cell.angle_alpha   90.00
_cell.angle_beta   90.00
_cell.angle_gamma   90.00
#
_symmetry.space_group_name_H-M   'P 1'
#
loop_
_entity.id
_entity.type
_entity.pdbx_description
1 polymer ?
#
loop_
_entity_poly.entity_id
_entity_poly.type
_entity_poly.pdbx_seq_one_letter_code
_entity_poly.pdbx_strand_id
1 'polypeptide(L)'
;MEFFSGTKDDIFKDVEGSNIKVKVCVFAFDLLFFNGVSFVRSDFRIRRDHLRSYFKEVAGVFMFAKGIISSDTEEIATFLDEAVKGKCSLRNCEGLMLKTLDDNATYEIAQRGYCGTGKRTAVYGGYLLACYNPETEEYQSICKIGTGLKDEDLKNQAELFKGHILTAPKPYYRFDTSLTPDHWFEPIQVWEVKAADLSISPRHFAAVGLVRIILEA
;
A
#
# COMPACT_ATOMS: atom_id res chain seq x y z
N MET A 1 36.89 -3.15 -1.02
CA MET A 1 36.69 -4.29 -0.10
C MET A 1 35.35 -4.89 -0.50
N GLU A 2 35.40 -5.93 -1.33
CA GLU A 2 34.22 -6.64 -1.81
C GLU A 2 33.69 -7.56 -0.70
N PHE A 3 32.39 -7.59 -0.54
CA PHE A 3 31.72 -8.64 0.22
C PHE A 3 30.51 -9.12 -0.58
N PHE A 4 30.62 -10.32 -1.14
CA PHE A 4 29.49 -11.15 -1.52
C PHE A 4 29.45 -12.35 -0.56
N SER A 5 28.31 -12.57 0.10
CA SER A 5 27.82 -13.90 0.49
C SER A 5 26.34 -13.78 0.87
N GLY A 6 25.46 -14.31 0.02
CA GLY A 6 24.01 -14.20 0.19
C GLY A 6 23.38 -15.36 0.96
N THR A 7 22.05 -15.27 1.11
CA THR A 7 21.09 -16.39 1.14
C THR A 7 19.78 -15.88 0.54
N LYS A 8 19.29 -16.61 -0.47
CA LYS A 8 18.13 -16.30 -1.32
C LYS A 8 16.82 -16.53 -0.57
N ASP A 9 15.94 -15.54 -0.62
CA ASP A 9 14.49 -15.72 -0.72
C ASP A 9 13.94 -14.66 -1.68
N ASP A 10 13.07 -15.12 -2.58
CA ASP A 10 12.78 -14.54 -3.89
C ASP A 10 12.05 -13.18 -3.88
N ILE A 11 12.49 -12.25 -4.75
CA ILE A 11 11.69 -11.37 -5.65
C ILE A 11 12.58 -10.37 -6.42
N PHE A 12 13.79 -10.03 -5.95
CA PHE A 12 14.75 -9.20 -6.72
C PHE A 12 16.08 -9.94 -6.90
N LYS A 13 16.29 -10.54 -8.07
CA LYS A 13 17.61 -11.06 -8.49
C LYS A 13 18.55 -9.89 -8.80
N ASP A 14 19.86 -10.10 -8.63
CA ASP A 14 20.91 -9.17 -9.07
C ASP A 14 20.59 -8.59 -10.45
N VAL A 15 20.20 -7.33 -10.49
CA VAL A 15 19.91 -6.61 -11.73
C VAL A 15 21.22 -6.01 -12.21
N GLU A 16 21.77 -6.52 -13.31
CA GLU A 16 22.86 -5.85 -14.01
C GLU A 16 22.42 -4.43 -14.38
N GLY A 17 23.21 -3.42 -14.00
CA GLY A 17 22.85 -2.00 -14.14
C GLY A 17 22.51 -1.55 -15.56
N SER A 18 22.93 -2.31 -16.58
CA SER A 18 22.66 -2.08 -18.00
C SER A 18 21.20 -2.34 -18.42
N ASN A 19 20.42 -3.09 -17.63
CA ASN A 19 19.07 -3.53 -17.99
C ASN A 19 17.94 -2.81 -17.21
N ILE A 20 18.27 -1.75 -16.47
CA ILE A 20 17.31 -0.96 -15.69
C ILE A 20 16.57 0.00 -16.62
N LYS A 21 15.32 -0.34 -16.97
CA LYS A 21 14.45 0.50 -17.81
C LYS A 21 13.74 1.60 -17.03
N VAL A 22 13.54 1.42 -15.72
CA VAL A 22 12.82 2.37 -14.86
C VAL A 22 13.81 3.15 -14.02
N LYS A 23 13.85 4.47 -14.21
CA LYS A 23 14.67 5.36 -13.38
C LYS A 23 13.98 5.56 -12.03
N VAL A 24 14.69 5.27 -10.94
CA VAL A 24 14.21 5.44 -9.57
C VAL A 24 14.88 6.66 -8.95
N CYS A 25 14.11 7.43 -8.17
CA CYS A 25 14.63 8.47 -7.31
C CYS A 25 14.32 8.13 -5.85
N VAL A 26 15.34 8.15 -5.00
CA VAL A 26 15.22 7.92 -3.55
C VAL A 26 14.89 9.26 -2.87
N PHE A 27 13.81 9.29 -2.10
CA PHE A 27 13.44 10.43 -1.26
C PHE A 27 13.74 10.10 0.21
N ALA A 28 14.92 10.51 0.69
CA ALA A 28 15.36 10.21 2.06
C ALA A 28 14.68 11.13 3.08
N PHE A 29 14.21 10.56 4.20
CA PHE A 29 13.40 11.28 5.19
C PHE A 29 13.83 11.09 6.64
N ASP A 30 14.69 10.12 6.96
CA ASP A 30 15.17 9.82 8.32
C ASP A 30 16.60 9.23 8.28
N LEU A 31 17.31 9.28 9.41
CA LEU A 31 18.63 8.67 9.60
C LEU A 31 18.69 7.96 10.96
N LEU A 32 18.76 6.63 10.93
CA LEU A 32 18.74 5.82 12.16
C LEU A 32 20.15 5.40 12.62
N PHE A 33 21.11 5.32 11.69
CA PHE A 33 22.47 4.88 11.97
C PHE A 33 23.43 5.45 10.93
N PHE A 34 24.60 5.95 11.36
CA PHE A 34 25.64 6.44 10.46
C PHE A 34 27.01 6.37 11.13
N ASN A 35 28.04 5.89 10.41
CA ASN A 35 29.44 5.82 10.88
C ASN A 35 29.62 5.21 12.28
N GLY A 36 28.95 4.11 12.58
CA GLY A 36 29.05 3.45 13.88
C GLY A 36 28.17 4.04 14.98
N VAL A 37 27.48 5.15 14.71
CA VAL A 37 26.62 5.85 15.68
C VAL A 37 25.15 5.52 15.40
N SER A 38 24.46 5.03 16.42
CA SER A 38 23.00 4.84 16.41
C SER A 38 22.29 6.10 16.86
N PHE A 39 21.29 6.52 16.09
CA PHE A 39 20.45 7.68 16.35
C PHE A 39 19.01 7.31 16.74
N VAL A 40 18.72 6.02 16.93
CA VAL A 40 17.36 5.50 17.21
C VAL A 40 16.70 6.19 18.42
N ARG A 41 17.50 6.50 19.45
CA ARG A 41 17.04 7.18 20.67
C ARG A 41 17.11 8.71 20.60
N SER A 42 17.57 9.26 19.49
CA SER A 42 17.60 10.71 19.26
C SER A 42 16.27 11.18 18.69
N ASP A 43 15.87 12.39 19.02
CA ASP A 43 14.66 13.01 18.49
C ASP A 43 14.72 13.19 16.97
N PHE A 44 13.56 13.15 16.31
CA PHE A 44 13.48 13.20 14.86
C PHE A 44 14.11 14.45 14.26
N ARG A 45 14.05 15.61 14.96
CA ARG A 45 14.78 16.83 14.54
C ARG A 45 16.27 16.56 14.37
N ILE A 46 16.90 15.97 15.38
CA ILE A 46 18.34 15.65 15.39
C ILE A 46 18.68 14.68 14.26
N ARG A 47 17.88 13.61 14.10
CA ARG A 47 18.10 12.61 13.03
C ARG A 47 18.02 13.25 11.64
N ARG A 48 17.03 14.12 11.43
CA ARG A 48 16.82 14.83 10.16
C ARG A 48 17.94 15.84 9.86
N ASP A 49 18.43 16.54 10.88
CA ASP A 49 19.53 17.49 10.71
C ASP A 49 20.84 16.76 10.36
N HIS A 50 21.12 15.63 11.03
CA HIS A 50 22.25 14.77 10.67
C HIS A 50 22.13 14.23 9.25
N LEU A 51 20.96 13.71 8.85
CA LEU A 51 20.69 13.27 7.46
C LEU A 51 21.07 14.35 6.44
N ARG A 52 20.64 15.60 6.67
CA ARG A 52 20.90 16.72 5.77
C ARG A 52 22.35 17.18 5.79
N SER A 53 23.05 17.01 6.90
CA SER A 53 24.47 17.36 7.00
C SER A 53 25.42 16.36 6.32
N TYR A 54 25.04 15.07 6.28
CA TYR A 54 25.89 14.01 5.74
C TYR A 54 25.67 13.72 4.26
N PHE A 55 24.48 14.01 3.74
CA PHE A 55 24.11 13.68 2.37
C PHE A 55 23.85 14.93 1.53
N LYS A 56 24.07 14.83 0.22
CA LYS A 56 23.77 15.90 -0.75
C LYS A 56 22.75 15.40 -1.76
N GLU A 57 21.81 16.27 -2.11
CA GLU A 57 20.83 15.95 -3.15
C GLU A 57 21.51 15.84 -4.52
N VAL A 58 21.05 14.87 -5.30
CA VAL A 58 21.34 14.66 -6.70
C VAL A 58 20.00 14.54 -7.41
N ALA A 59 19.65 15.56 -8.20
CA ALA A 59 18.34 15.68 -8.83
C ALA A 59 17.97 14.41 -9.62
N GLY A 60 16.79 13.86 -9.31
CA GLY A 60 16.28 12.64 -9.96
C GLY A 60 16.91 11.32 -9.51
N VAL A 61 17.86 11.35 -8.56
CA VAL A 61 18.54 10.16 -8.02
C VAL A 61 18.36 10.06 -6.52
N PHE A 62 18.78 11.08 -5.77
CA PHE A 62 18.68 11.15 -4.32
C PHE A 62 18.23 12.55 -3.93
N MET A 63 17.08 12.66 -3.29
CA MET A 63 16.55 13.94 -2.81
C MET A 63 16.06 13.75 -1.38
N PHE A 64 15.96 14.82 -0.61
CA PHE A 64 15.29 14.74 0.67
C PHE A 64 13.78 14.82 0.49
N ALA A 65 13.03 14.09 1.31
CA ALA A 65 11.61 14.30 1.42
C ALA A 65 11.34 15.77 1.77
N LYS A 66 10.49 16.40 0.98
CA LYS A 66 9.98 17.75 1.24
C LYS A 66 9.04 17.69 2.44
N GLY A 67 9.04 18.73 3.24
CA GLY A 67 8.20 18.85 4.42
C GLY A 67 8.21 20.25 4.97
N ILE A 68 7.20 20.56 5.78
CA ILE A 68 7.05 21.82 6.52
C ILE A 68 7.12 21.53 8.02
N ILE A 69 7.39 22.56 8.82
CA ILE A 69 7.24 22.53 10.28
C ILE A 69 6.15 23.56 10.58
N SER A 70 4.95 23.10 10.89
CA SER A 70 3.82 23.97 11.19
C SER A 70 2.88 23.30 12.17
N SER A 71 2.22 24.12 12.98
CA SER A 71 1.05 23.76 13.78
C SER A 71 -0.23 24.39 13.23
N ASP A 72 -0.14 25.15 12.13
CA ASP A 72 -1.26 25.81 11.48
C ASP A 72 -1.98 24.84 10.55
N THR A 73 -3.29 24.67 10.78
CA THR A 73 -4.09 23.73 10.00
C THR A 73 -4.32 24.17 8.56
N GLU A 74 -4.31 25.47 8.28
CA GLU A 74 -4.45 26.02 6.92
C GLU A 74 -3.18 25.80 6.11
N GLU A 75 -2.00 25.99 6.72
CA GLU A 75 -0.72 25.69 6.07
C GLU A 75 -0.59 24.19 5.78
N ILE A 76 -0.98 23.34 6.73
CA ILE A 76 -0.97 21.88 6.57
C ILE A 76 -1.93 21.44 5.46
N ALA A 77 -3.15 22.00 5.41
CA ALA A 77 -4.12 21.70 4.37
C ALA A 77 -3.62 22.12 2.98
N THR A 78 -3.00 23.30 2.89
CA THR A 78 -2.37 23.77 1.64
C THR A 78 -1.25 22.83 1.20
N PHE A 79 -0.39 22.40 2.13
CA PHE A 79 0.71 21.47 1.82
C PHE A 79 0.21 20.06 1.43
N LEU A 80 -0.88 19.57 2.05
CA LEU A 80 -1.54 18.33 1.65
C LEU A 80 -2.06 18.43 0.22
N ASP A 81 -2.74 19.53 -0.10
CA ASP A 81 -3.27 19.80 -1.43
C ASP A 81 -2.16 19.84 -2.47
N GLU A 82 -1.03 20.50 -2.19
CA GLU A 82 0.14 20.52 -3.07
C GLU A 82 0.74 19.12 -3.29
N ALA A 83 0.87 18.34 -2.22
CA ALA A 83 1.42 16.99 -2.26
C ALA A 83 0.58 16.03 -3.12
N VAL A 84 -0.75 16.13 -3.03
CA VAL A 84 -1.69 15.27 -3.78
C VAL A 84 -1.92 15.77 -5.20
N LYS A 85 -2.05 17.10 -5.41
CA LYS A 85 -2.39 17.69 -6.71
C LYS A 85 -1.19 17.84 -7.65
N GLY A 86 0.03 17.48 -7.22
CA GLY A 86 1.23 17.44 -8.07
C GLY A 86 1.62 18.80 -8.66
N LYS A 87 1.22 19.92 -8.03
CA LYS A 87 1.60 21.26 -8.48
C LYS A 87 2.93 21.64 -7.81
N CYS A 88 3.97 21.85 -8.62
CA CYS A 88 5.38 22.06 -8.23
C CYS A 88 6.10 20.82 -7.67
N SER A 89 7.37 20.95 -7.31
CA SER A 89 8.42 19.91 -7.06
C SER A 89 8.09 18.68 -6.20
N LEU A 90 6.87 18.58 -5.66
CA LEU A 90 6.25 17.44 -4.99
C LEU A 90 5.50 16.61 -6.05
N ARG A 91 6.04 15.44 -6.40
CA ARG A 91 5.36 14.50 -7.30
C ARG A 91 4.15 13.90 -6.58
N ASN A 92 3.15 13.43 -7.32
CA ASN A 92 1.93 12.70 -6.88
C ASN A 92 2.15 11.84 -5.61
N CYS A 93 2.08 12.46 -4.44
CA CYS A 93 2.22 11.80 -3.15
C CYS A 93 0.83 11.35 -2.68
N GLU A 94 0.76 10.23 -1.98
CA GLU A 94 -0.48 9.68 -1.43
C GLU A 94 -1.06 10.53 -0.28
N GLY A 95 -0.25 11.40 0.32
CA GLY A 95 -0.64 12.28 1.41
C GLY A 95 0.54 12.80 2.22
N LEU A 96 0.28 13.14 3.49
CA LEU A 96 1.28 13.65 4.43
C LEU A 96 1.65 12.64 5.51
N MET A 97 2.94 12.57 5.82
CA MET A 97 3.44 11.88 7.00
C MET A 97 3.67 12.91 8.12
N LEU A 98 2.84 12.90 9.16
CA LEU A 98 3.02 13.77 10.33
C LEU A 98 4.00 13.13 11.31
N LYS A 99 4.98 13.92 11.77
CA LYS A 99 6.00 13.48 12.73
C LYS A 99 6.21 14.56 13.78
N THR A 100 6.20 14.19 15.05
CA THR A 100 6.67 15.08 16.11
C THR A 100 8.18 15.28 15.96
N LEU A 101 8.66 16.49 16.26
CA LEU A 101 10.08 16.84 16.10
C LEU A 101 10.90 16.56 17.36
N ASP A 102 10.33 16.89 18.53
CA ASP A 102 11.05 16.97 19.80
C ASP A 102 10.36 16.18 20.92
N ASP A 103 9.02 16.23 21.03
CA ASP A 103 8.29 15.49 22.07
C ASP A 103 7.89 14.08 21.60
N ASN A 104 8.30 13.07 22.37
CA ASN A 104 8.17 11.64 22.04
C ASN A 104 8.56 11.32 20.58
N ALA A 105 9.61 11.97 20.09
CA ALA A 105 10.01 11.95 18.68
C ALA A 105 11.13 10.92 18.37
N THR A 106 11.41 10.01 19.31
CA THR A 106 12.38 8.93 19.10
C THR A 106 11.86 7.89 18.10
N TYR A 107 12.76 7.13 17.49
CA TYR A 107 12.34 6.04 16.60
C TYR A 107 12.02 4.79 17.42
N GLU A 108 10.74 4.43 17.48
CA GLU A 108 10.32 3.17 18.07
C GLU A 108 10.23 2.08 16.99
N ILE A 109 11.11 1.08 17.08
CA ILE A 109 11.02 -0.13 16.25
C ILE A 109 9.70 -0.79 16.60
N ALA A 110 8.76 -0.74 15.65
CA ALA A 110 7.35 -0.98 15.91
C ALA A 110 7.09 -2.31 16.66
N GLN A 111 6.25 -2.24 17.69
CA GLN A 111 5.41 -3.33 18.20
C GLN A 111 4.42 -3.81 17.12
N ARG A 112 4.91 -4.23 15.95
CA ARG A 112 4.10 -4.91 14.93
C ARG A 112 4.00 -6.38 15.30
N GLY A 113 3.16 -6.66 16.30
CA GLY A 113 2.71 -8.01 16.55
C GLY A 113 1.83 -8.47 15.39
N TYR A 114 2.34 -9.34 14.54
CA TYR A 114 1.52 -10.20 13.70
C TYR A 114 1.71 -11.63 14.17
N CYS A 115 0.66 -12.20 14.75
CA CYS A 115 0.28 -13.61 14.61
C CYS A 115 -1.15 -13.76 15.14
N GLY A 116 -2.12 -13.67 14.23
CA GLY A 116 -3.45 -14.18 14.48
C GLY A 116 -3.57 -15.62 14.01
N THR A 117 -2.77 -16.55 14.53
CA THR A 117 -3.03 -17.98 14.41
C THR A 117 -3.74 -18.45 15.67
N GLY A 118 -4.97 -18.97 15.54
CA GLY A 118 -5.84 -19.34 16.66
C GLY A 118 -7.34 -19.23 16.33
N LYS A 119 -8.16 -18.78 17.31
CA LYS A 119 -9.64 -18.76 17.44
C LYS A 119 -10.53 -18.24 16.27
N ARG A 120 -10.01 -18.05 15.04
CA ARG A 120 -10.74 -17.55 13.86
C ARG A 120 -11.27 -18.64 12.90
N THR A 121 -11.31 -19.91 13.33
CA THR A 121 -11.76 -21.04 12.50
C THR A 121 -13.23 -21.00 12.05
N ALA A 122 -14.01 -20.01 12.50
CA ALA A 122 -15.44 -19.87 12.17
C ALA A 122 -15.78 -18.58 11.38
N VAL A 123 -14.77 -17.81 10.94
CA VAL A 123 -14.96 -16.56 10.20
C VAL A 123 -14.04 -16.49 8.98
N TYR A 124 -14.45 -15.78 7.93
CA TYR A 124 -13.63 -15.59 6.74
C TYR A 124 -12.64 -14.43 6.96
N GLY A 125 -11.35 -14.69 6.76
CA GLY A 125 -10.28 -13.70 6.92
C GLY A 125 -10.15 -12.74 5.72
N GLY A 126 -10.83 -13.02 4.62
CA GLY A 126 -10.90 -12.12 3.48
C GLY A 126 -11.97 -12.54 2.48
N TYR A 127 -12.39 -11.58 1.66
CA TYR A 127 -13.45 -11.71 0.68
C TYR A 127 -12.96 -11.21 -0.68
N LEU A 128 -13.33 -11.93 -1.75
CA LEU A 128 -13.15 -11.47 -3.12
C LEU A 128 -14.38 -10.65 -3.51
N LEU A 129 -14.17 -9.38 -3.86
CA LEU A 129 -15.25 -8.48 -4.26
C LEU A 129 -15.32 -8.38 -5.78
N ALA A 130 -16.52 -8.08 -6.28
CA ALA A 130 -16.79 -7.89 -7.70
C ALA A 130 -17.72 -6.69 -7.93
N CYS A 131 -17.59 -6.06 -9.09
CA CYS A 131 -18.52 -5.06 -9.59
C CYS A 131 -19.41 -5.70 -10.67
N TYR A 132 -20.67 -5.28 -10.73
CA TYR A 132 -21.59 -5.74 -11.75
C TYR A 132 -21.44 -4.87 -13.02
N ASN A 133 -21.26 -5.52 -14.17
CA ASN A 133 -21.28 -4.87 -15.47
C ASN A 133 -22.67 -5.09 -16.12
N PRO A 134 -23.49 -4.04 -16.29
CA PRO A 134 -24.82 -4.16 -16.87
C PRO A 134 -24.81 -4.47 -18.37
N GLU A 135 -23.72 -4.17 -19.10
CA GLU A 135 -23.64 -4.44 -20.54
C GLU A 135 -23.39 -5.92 -20.84
N THR A 136 -22.59 -6.58 -20.02
CA THR A 136 -22.26 -8.00 -20.18
C THR A 136 -23.04 -8.92 -19.22
N GLU A 137 -23.80 -8.33 -18.30
CA GLU A 137 -24.53 -9.03 -17.22
C GLU A 137 -23.61 -9.92 -16.35
N GLU A 138 -22.39 -9.45 -16.10
CA GLU A 138 -21.35 -10.21 -15.40
C GLU A 138 -20.88 -9.52 -14.11
N TYR A 139 -20.51 -10.34 -13.12
CA TYR A 139 -19.80 -9.86 -11.93
C TYR A 139 -18.29 -9.99 -12.15
N GLN A 140 -17.61 -8.86 -12.27
CA GLN A 140 -16.19 -8.77 -12.56
C GLN A 140 -15.40 -8.49 -11.28
N SER A 141 -14.45 -9.36 -10.93
CA SER A 141 -13.63 -9.19 -9.73
C SER A 141 -12.87 -7.86 -9.74
N ILE A 142 -12.84 -7.16 -8.60
CA ILE A 142 -12.22 -5.83 -8.45
C ILE A 142 -11.09 -5.79 -7.40
N CYS A 143 -11.27 -6.42 -6.24
CA CYS A 143 -10.25 -6.46 -5.19
C CYS A 143 -10.51 -7.59 -4.20
N LYS A 144 -9.53 -7.83 -3.32
CA LYS A 144 -9.72 -8.61 -2.09
C LYS A 144 -9.74 -7.66 -0.90
N ILE A 145 -10.61 -7.92 0.07
CA ILE A 145 -10.65 -7.20 1.34
C ILE A 145 -10.43 -8.16 2.49
N GLY A 146 -9.59 -7.79 3.46
CA GLY A 146 -9.34 -8.58 4.69
C GLY A 146 -9.31 -7.71 5.95
N THR A 147 -9.59 -6.42 5.82
CA THR A 147 -9.53 -5.41 6.89
C THR A 147 -10.69 -4.43 6.77
N GLY A 148 -11.13 -3.84 7.87
CA GLY A 148 -12.20 -2.83 7.89
C GLY A 148 -13.54 -3.32 8.46
N LEU A 149 -13.69 -4.63 8.69
CA LEU A 149 -14.82 -5.21 9.40
C LEU A 149 -14.46 -5.42 10.87
N LYS A 150 -15.39 -5.11 11.79
CA LYS A 150 -15.22 -5.45 13.21
C LYS A 150 -15.41 -6.95 13.41
N ASP A 151 -14.87 -7.50 14.50
CA ASP A 151 -14.99 -8.93 14.81
C ASP A 151 -16.44 -9.42 14.89
N GLU A 152 -17.37 -8.56 15.31
CA GLU A 152 -18.80 -8.86 15.35
C GLU A 152 -19.41 -8.92 13.94
N ASP A 153 -19.08 -7.96 13.08
CA ASP A 153 -19.51 -7.94 11.67
C ASP A 153 -18.99 -9.18 10.92
N LEU A 154 -17.74 -9.58 11.15
CA LEU A 154 -17.16 -10.79 10.55
C LEU A 154 -17.95 -12.05 10.90
N LYS A 155 -18.43 -12.17 12.15
CA LYS A 155 -19.27 -13.30 12.58
C LYS A 155 -20.65 -13.25 11.93
N ASN A 156 -21.28 -12.07 11.92
CA ASN A 156 -22.59 -11.88 11.31
C ASN A 156 -22.57 -12.20 9.80
N GLN A 157 -21.53 -11.74 9.09
CA GLN A 157 -21.32 -12.06 7.68
C GLN A 157 -21.07 -13.56 7.47
N ALA A 158 -20.22 -14.18 8.29
CA ALA A 158 -19.97 -15.61 8.19
C ALA A 158 -21.25 -16.43 8.39
N GLU A 159 -22.13 -16.05 9.32
CA GLU A 159 -23.42 -16.70 9.53
C GLU A 159 -24.37 -16.50 8.34
N LEU A 160 -24.49 -15.27 7.85
CA LEU A 160 -25.31 -14.95 6.68
C LEU A 160 -24.91 -15.80 5.46
N PHE A 161 -23.61 -15.88 5.17
CA PHE A 161 -23.11 -16.56 3.98
C PHE A 161 -23.19 -18.09 4.04
N LYS A 162 -23.35 -18.71 5.23
CA LYS A 162 -23.50 -20.18 5.34
C LYS A 162 -24.65 -20.72 4.48
N GLY A 163 -25.75 -19.98 4.39
CA GLY A 163 -26.92 -20.35 3.58
C GLY A 163 -26.76 -20.11 2.08
N HIS A 164 -25.68 -19.45 1.65
CA HIS A 164 -25.48 -18.97 0.28
C HIS A 164 -24.18 -19.47 -0.36
N ILE A 165 -23.61 -20.55 0.18
CA ILE A 165 -22.42 -21.19 -0.39
C ILE A 165 -22.78 -21.91 -1.69
N LEU A 166 -21.99 -21.67 -2.72
CA LEU A 166 -22.07 -22.33 -4.02
C LEU A 166 -21.00 -23.41 -4.13
N THR A 167 -21.35 -24.52 -4.78
CA THR A 167 -20.41 -25.62 -5.07
C THR A 167 -19.40 -25.27 -6.16
N ALA A 168 -19.74 -24.32 -7.03
CA ALA A 168 -18.91 -23.83 -8.14
C ALA A 168 -19.25 -22.37 -8.45
N PRO A 169 -18.32 -21.59 -9.04
CA PRO A 169 -18.62 -20.24 -9.48
C PRO A 169 -19.66 -20.26 -10.59
N LYS A 170 -20.55 -19.26 -10.60
CA LYS A 170 -21.53 -19.10 -11.67
C LYS A 170 -20.82 -18.67 -12.97
N PRO A 171 -21.29 -19.07 -14.17
CA PRO A 171 -20.59 -18.78 -15.44
C PRO A 171 -20.36 -17.29 -15.73
N TYR A 172 -21.22 -16.43 -15.17
CA TYR A 172 -21.16 -14.97 -15.28
C TYR A 172 -20.25 -14.31 -14.23
N TYR A 173 -19.52 -15.09 -13.42
CA TYR A 173 -18.45 -14.56 -12.57
C TYR A 173 -17.15 -14.49 -13.37
N ARG A 174 -16.60 -13.29 -13.51
CA ARG A 174 -15.33 -13.02 -14.20
C ARG A 174 -14.22 -12.75 -13.20
N PHE A 175 -13.32 -13.71 -13.06
CA PHE A 175 -12.20 -13.66 -12.11
C PHE A 175 -11.00 -14.43 -12.66
N ASP A 176 -9.79 -14.07 -12.21
CA ASP A 176 -8.57 -14.80 -12.54
C ASP A 176 -8.46 -16.04 -11.66
N THR A 177 -8.05 -17.18 -12.24
CA THR A 177 -7.96 -18.46 -11.52
C THR A 177 -7.01 -18.43 -10.31
N SER A 178 -6.01 -17.55 -10.28
CA SER A 178 -5.13 -17.33 -9.13
C SER A 178 -5.83 -16.64 -7.94
N LEU A 179 -7.04 -16.12 -8.16
CA LEU A 179 -7.86 -15.46 -7.14
C LEU A 179 -9.00 -16.35 -6.63
N THR A 180 -9.02 -17.64 -7.00
CA THR A 180 -10.06 -18.60 -6.56
C THR A 180 -10.18 -18.59 -5.03
N PRO A 181 -11.36 -18.24 -4.47
CA PRO A 181 -11.62 -18.28 -3.03
C PRO A 181 -11.87 -19.72 -2.56
N ASP A 182 -11.76 -19.94 -1.24
CA ASP A 182 -12.06 -21.24 -0.63
C ASP A 182 -13.55 -21.63 -0.79
N HIS A 183 -14.43 -20.64 -0.76
CA HIS A 183 -15.87 -20.81 -0.92
C HIS A 183 -16.41 -19.75 -1.87
N TRP A 184 -17.33 -20.16 -2.76
CA TRP A 184 -18.09 -19.26 -3.61
C TRP A 184 -19.40 -18.90 -2.95
N PHE A 185 -19.86 -17.66 -3.13
CA PHE A 185 -21.13 -17.19 -2.56
C PHE A 185 -22.05 -16.63 -3.64
N GLU A 186 -23.35 -16.65 -3.35
CA GLU A 186 -24.32 -15.85 -4.11
C GLU A 186 -24.10 -14.35 -3.87
N PRO A 187 -24.34 -13.49 -4.89
CA PRO A 187 -24.10 -12.06 -4.78
C PRO A 187 -25.29 -11.37 -4.08
N ILE A 188 -25.52 -11.73 -2.82
CA ILE A 188 -26.67 -11.27 -2.01
C ILE A 188 -26.38 -10.00 -1.21
N GLN A 189 -25.12 -9.57 -1.18
CA GLN A 189 -24.67 -8.48 -0.33
C GLN A 189 -23.83 -7.47 -1.11
N VAL A 190 -24.15 -6.19 -0.93
CA VAL A 190 -23.38 -5.06 -1.45
C VAL A 190 -22.67 -4.38 -0.28
N TRP A 191 -21.38 -4.10 -0.45
CA TRP A 191 -20.55 -3.42 0.55
C TRP A 191 -20.10 -2.06 0.02
N GLU A 192 -20.17 -1.04 0.88
CA GLU A 192 -19.43 0.20 0.64
C GLU A 192 -17.96 -0.05 0.97
N VAL A 193 -17.08 0.23 0.01
CA VAL A 193 -15.63 0.03 0.15
C VAL A 193 -14.92 1.35 -0.10
N LYS A 194 -14.08 1.75 0.84
CA LYS A 194 -13.19 2.91 0.69
C LYS A 194 -11.81 2.45 0.23
N ALA A 195 -11.23 3.17 -0.72
CA ALA A 195 -9.89 2.96 -1.23
C ALA A 195 -9.18 4.32 -1.36
N ALA A 196 -7.85 4.31 -1.31
CA ALA A 196 -7.04 5.50 -1.57
C ALA A 196 -7.04 5.85 -3.07
N ASP A 197 -6.75 4.85 -3.91
CA ASP A 197 -6.65 5.00 -5.36
C ASP A 197 -7.11 3.74 -6.09
N LEU A 198 -7.38 3.88 -7.39
CA LEU A 198 -7.60 2.77 -8.31
C LEU A 198 -6.32 2.48 -9.09
N SER A 199 -5.98 1.20 -9.23
CA SER A 199 -4.82 0.75 -10.00
C SER A 199 -5.24 -0.20 -11.11
N ILE A 200 -4.51 -0.19 -12.23
CA ILE A 200 -4.70 -1.16 -13.31
C ILE A 200 -4.16 -2.50 -12.84
N SER A 201 -5.07 -3.46 -12.63
CA SER A 201 -4.72 -4.78 -12.15
C SER A 201 -4.44 -5.73 -13.32
N PRO A 202 -3.36 -6.54 -13.25
CA PRO A 202 -3.18 -7.65 -14.18
C PRO A 202 -4.04 -8.88 -13.82
N ARG A 203 -4.75 -8.87 -12.69
CA ARG A 203 -5.49 -10.04 -12.16
C ARG A 203 -6.99 -9.80 -11.95
N HIS A 204 -7.42 -8.55 -11.84
CA HIS A 204 -8.83 -8.20 -11.69
C HIS A 204 -9.41 -7.80 -13.04
N PHE A 205 -10.65 -8.22 -13.30
CA PHE A 205 -11.31 -8.05 -14.59
C PHE A 205 -12.28 -6.87 -14.64
N ALA A 206 -12.53 -6.22 -13.50
CA ALA A 206 -13.34 -5.00 -13.47
C ALA A 206 -12.75 -3.92 -14.39
N ALA A 207 -13.58 -3.37 -15.27
CA ALA A 207 -13.23 -2.30 -16.21
C ALA A 207 -12.07 -2.62 -17.19
N VAL A 208 -11.74 -3.90 -17.40
CA VAL A 208 -10.72 -4.29 -18.38
C VAL A 208 -11.14 -3.84 -19.77
N GLY A 209 -10.22 -3.16 -20.47
CA GLY A 209 -10.45 -2.62 -21.81
C GLY A 209 -11.04 -1.21 -21.84
N LEU A 210 -11.62 -0.73 -20.72
CA LEU A 210 -12.18 0.63 -20.61
C LEU A 210 -11.12 1.68 -20.22
N VAL A 211 -10.13 1.27 -19.42
CA VAL A 211 -9.00 2.13 -19.03
C VAL A 211 -7.70 1.49 -19.51
N ARG A 212 -6.89 2.26 -20.24
CA ARG A 212 -5.55 1.86 -20.68
C ARG A 212 -4.56 2.97 -20.35
N ILE A 213 -3.33 2.59 -19.97
CA ILE A 213 -2.22 3.55 -19.93
C ILE A 213 -1.89 3.89 -21.37
N ILE A 214 -2.18 5.13 -21.79
CA ILE A 214 -1.61 5.67 -23.02
C ILE A 214 -0.15 5.98 -22.69
N LEU A 215 0.75 5.10 -23.12
CA LEU A 215 2.17 5.42 -23.17
C LEU A 215 2.40 6.20 -24.46
N GLU A 216 2.28 7.53 -24.40
CA GLU A 216 2.86 8.37 -25.45
C GLU A 216 4.38 8.29 -25.32
N ALA A 217 5.04 7.87 -26.40
CA ALA A 217 6.50 7.77 -26.51
C ALA A 217 7.11 9.13 -26.86
#